data_AF-A0A419RWC6-F1
#
_entry.id   AF-A0A419RWC6-F1
#
_cell.length_a   1.000
_cell.length_b   1.000
_cell.length_c   1.000
_cell.angle_alpha   90.00
_cell.angle_beta   90.00
_cell.angle_gamma   90.00
#
_symmetry.space_group_name_H-M   'P 1'
#
loop_
_entity.id
_entity.type
_entity.pdbx_description
1 polymer ?
#
loop_
_entity_poly.entity_id
_entity_poly.type
_entity_poly.pdbx_seq_one_letter_code
_entity_poly.pdbx_strand_id
1 'polypeptide(L)'
;MLRRPLIAIALGAFLVFLIARFGAAASAPEFAAQLSRQAPGVIAEAGGTPSVRALFRSPRGYPSRHPLLVGGEPLDESTRAQIAMAVGAVPGVGGIRWSDGDMMAQSGEPVFRPLHCQEDVQALLRARTIRFEESSATMDIASIGLLDEVATALRPCLGSIIQITGHTDSSGPEPGNIALSAQRAAAVRAALIREGIPADGLRARGVGSRQPVEGLDPTDPANRRIEFSVIATEPIRPTPVDTPAPR
;
A
#
# COMPACT_ATOMS: atom_id res chain seq x y z
N MET A 1 -13.79 48.22 -2.12
CA MET A 1 -13.53 47.29 -1.00
C MET A 1 -14.84 46.67 -0.54
N LEU A 2 -15.07 45.38 -0.82
CA LEU A 2 -16.33 44.70 -0.46
C LEU A 2 -16.50 44.68 1.07
N ARG A 3 -17.42 45.49 1.60
CA ARG A 3 -17.72 45.59 3.05
C ARG A 3 -18.39 44.34 3.64
N ARG A 4 -18.56 43.26 2.86
CA ARG A 4 -19.25 42.04 3.29
C ARG A 4 -18.46 40.79 2.86
N PRO A 5 -17.81 40.08 3.80
CA PRO A 5 -16.97 38.92 3.49
C PRO A 5 -17.74 37.80 2.77
N LEU A 6 -19.03 37.63 3.10
CA LEU A 6 -19.91 36.65 2.44
C LEU A 6 -20.07 36.90 0.93
N ILE A 7 -20.10 38.16 0.49
CA ILE A 7 -20.23 38.49 -0.94
C ILE A 7 -18.93 38.17 -1.67
N ALA A 8 -17.78 38.43 -1.04
CA ALA A 8 -16.48 38.08 -1.63
C ALA A 8 -16.30 36.56 -1.76
N ILE A 9 -16.71 35.79 -0.75
CA ILE A 9 -16.68 34.31 -0.80
C ILE A 9 -17.63 33.79 -1.89
N ALA A 10 -18.86 34.32 -1.97
CA ALA A 10 -19.83 33.90 -2.98
C ALA A 10 -19.36 34.20 -4.40
N LEU A 11 -18.78 35.39 -4.64
CA LEU A 11 -18.21 35.76 -5.94
C LEU A 11 -17.01 34.87 -6.31
N GLY A 12 -16.14 34.57 -5.34
CA GLY A 12 -15.01 33.66 -5.54
C GLY A 12 -15.47 32.24 -5.89
N ALA A 13 -16.43 31.70 -5.15
CA ALA A 13 -17.01 30.37 -5.42
C ALA A 13 -17.69 30.32 -6.80
N PHE A 14 -18.43 31.37 -7.17
CA PHE A 14 -19.06 31.48 -8.48
C PHE A 14 -18.03 31.53 -9.62
N LEU A 15 -16.96 32.29 -9.45
CA LEU A 15 -15.88 32.37 -10.43
C LEU A 15 -15.17 31.01 -10.61
N VAL A 16 -14.85 30.31 -9.52
CA VAL A 16 -14.26 28.95 -9.57
C VAL A 16 -15.18 27.99 -10.30
N PHE A 17 -16.49 28.03 -10.02
CA PHE A 17 -17.48 27.22 -10.71
C PHE A 17 -17.52 27.49 -12.22
N LEU A 18 -17.48 28.77 -12.63
CA LEU A 18 -17.45 29.15 -14.05
C LEU A 18 -16.19 28.66 -14.76
N ILE A 19 -15.01 28.85 -14.14
CA ILE A 19 -13.73 28.39 -14.70
C ILE A 19 -13.75 26.86 -14.87
N ALA A 20 -14.17 26.13 -13.83
CA ALA A 20 -14.27 24.67 -13.90
C ALA A 20 -15.24 24.21 -14.98
N ARG A 21 -16.43 24.86 -15.10
CA ARG A 21 -17.42 24.54 -16.13
C ARG A 21 -16.90 24.80 -17.54
N PHE A 22 -16.22 25.92 -17.76
CA PHE A 22 -15.71 26.28 -19.08
C PHE A 22 -14.54 25.37 -19.48
N GLY A 23 -13.59 25.14 -18.57
CA GLY A 23 -12.46 24.24 -18.80
C GLY A 23 -12.91 22.81 -19.10
N ALA A 24 -13.86 22.27 -18.33
CA ALA A 24 -14.42 20.95 -18.57
C ALA A 24 -15.20 20.89 -19.89
N ALA A 25 -16.02 21.89 -20.21
CA ALA A 25 -16.78 21.92 -21.46
C ALA A 25 -15.88 21.98 -22.71
N ALA A 26 -14.74 22.66 -22.62
CA ALA A 26 -13.80 22.79 -23.74
C ALA A 26 -12.98 21.51 -23.99
N SER A 27 -12.59 20.79 -22.93
CA SER A 27 -11.63 19.67 -23.02
C SER A 27 -12.26 18.28 -22.93
N ALA A 28 -13.37 18.12 -22.22
CA ALA A 28 -13.98 16.82 -21.98
C ALA A 28 -14.46 16.08 -23.24
N PRO A 29 -15.00 16.75 -24.28
CA PRO A 29 -15.42 16.06 -25.51
C PRO A 29 -14.25 15.37 -26.23
N GLU A 30 -13.12 16.07 -26.39
CA GLU A 30 -11.96 15.51 -27.08
C GLU A 30 -11.30 14.40 -26.25
N PHE A 31 -11.21 14.60 -24.93
CA PHE A 31 -10.68 13.58 -24.04
C PHE A 31 -11.51 12.28 -24.08
N ALA A 32 -12.85 12.38 -23.98
CA ALA A 32 -13.71 11.21 -24.10
C ALA A 32 -13.67 10.58 -25.50
N ALA A 33 -13.52 11.40 -26.56
CA ALA A 33 -13.37 10.90 -27.92
C ALA A 33 -12.05 10.11 -28.09
N GLN A 34 -10.96 10.57 -27.49
CA GLN A 34 -9.69 9.85 -27.47
C GLN A 34 -9.83 8.47 -26.78
N LEU A 35 -10.45 8.42 -25.60
CA LEU A 35 -10.71 7.16 -24.90
C LEU A 35 -11.60 6.22 -25.72
N SER A 36 -12.63 6.76 -26.36
CA SER A 36 -13.52 6.00 -27.24
C SER A 36 -12.83 5.44 -28.49
N ARG A 37 -11.75 6.06 -28.97
CA ARG A 37 -10.93 5.56 -30.09
C ARG A 37 -9.97 4.44 -29.65
N GLN A 38 -9.49 4.47 -28.40
CA GLN A 38 -8.53 3.49 -27.88
C GLN A 38 -9.20 2.20 -27.40
N ALA A 39 -10.37 2.30 -26.78
CA ALA A 39 -11.03 1.16 -26.13
C ALA A 39 -11.33 -0.05 -27.04
N PRO A 40 -11.75 0.08 -28.31
CA PRO A 40 -12.06 -1.07 -29.15
C PRO A 40 -10.88 -2.03 -29.36
N GLY A 41 -9.66 -1.50 -29.52
CA GLY A 41 -8.46 -2.34 -29.68
C GLY A 41 -8.18 -3.16 -28.42
N VAL A 42 -8.24 -2.50 -27.26
CA VAL A 42 -8.01 -3.13 -25.94
C VAL A 42 -9.07 -4.20 -25.64
N ILE A 43 -10.33 -3.94 -25.98
CA ILE A 43 -11.43 -4.90 -25.82
C ILE A 43 -11.18 -6.13 -26.69
N ALA A 44 -10.76 -5.95 -27.95
CA ALA A 44 -10.51 -7.05 -28.86
C ALA A 44 -9.32 -7.92 -28.40
N GLU A 45 -8.23 -7.30 -27.93
CA GLU A 45 -7.07 -8.01 -27.38
C GLU A 45 -7.41 -8.81 -26.11
N ALA A 46 -8.38 -8.33 -25.32
CA ALA A 46 -8.88 -8.98 -24.12
C ALA A 46 -9.93 -10.07 -24.36
N GLY A 47 -10.14 -10.49 -25.62
CA GLY A 47 -11.11 -11.54 -25.98
C GLY A 47 -12.55 -11.05 -26.15
N GLY A 48 -12.77 -9.74 -26.24
CA GLY A 48 -14.07 -9.14 -26.48
C GLY A 48 -14.58 -9.41 -27.90
N THR A 49 -15.87 -9.66 -28.02
CA THR A 49 -16.58 -9.78 -29.28
C THR A 49 -16.94 -8.41 -29.85
N PRO A 50 -17.29 -8.29 -31.16
CA PRO A 50 -17.74 -7.03 -31.74
C PRO A 50 -19.00 -6.43 -31.08
N SER A 51 -19.74 -7.22 -30.29
CA SER A 51 -20.88 -6.74 -29.50
C SER A 51 -20.45 -5.90 -28.30
N VAL A 52 -19.23 -6.13 -27.77
CA VAL A 52 -18.73 -5.45 -26.57
C VAL A 52 -18.26 -4.04 -26.92
N ARG A 53 -18.81 -3.04 -26.22
CA ARG A 53 -18.45 -1.62 -26.42
C ARG A 53 -18.27 -0.91 -25.10
N ALA A 54 -17.31 0.01 -25.04
CA ALA A 54 -17.14 0.94 -23.93
C ALA A 54 -17.75 2.32 -24.27
N LEU A 55 -18.75 2.74 -23.49
CA LEU A 55 -19.43 4.01 -23.67
C LEU A 55 -18.90 5.06 -22.68
N PHE A 56 -18.10 6.02 -23.19
CA PHE A 56 -17.50 7.11 -22.41
C PHE A 56 -18.45 8.31 -22.24
N ARG A 57 -19.68 8.03 -21.82
CA ARG A 57 -20.73 9.05 -21.60
C ARG A 57 -21.55 8.71 -20.37
N SER A 58 -21.97 9.74 -19.64
CA SER A 58 -22.93 9.61 -18.55
C SER A 58 -24.33 9.22 -19.09
N PRO A 59 -25.25 8.76 -18.22
CA PRO A 59 -26.65 8.51 -18.61
C PRO A 59 -27.36 9.72 -19.22
N ARG A 60 -26.90 10.94 -18.91
CA ARG A 60 -27.43 12.19 -19.47
C ARG A 60 -26.70 12.63 -20.75
N GLY A 61 -25.82 11.81 -21.30
CA GLY A 61 -25.09 12.06 -22.55
C GLY A 61 -23.81 12.89 -22.44
N TYR A 62 -23.47 13.42 -21.25
CA TYR A 62 -22.22 14.17 -21.07
C TYR A 62 -20.99 13.27 -21.22
N PRO A 63 -19.89 13.77 -21.82
CA PRO A 63 -18.60 13.08 -21.86
C PRO A 63 -18.16 12.62 -20.46
N SER A 64 -17.64 11.39 -20.35
CA SER A 64 -17.20 10.81 -19.08
C SER A 64 -15.94 9.98 -19.29
N ARG A 65 -15.04 10.00 -18.30
CA ARG A 65 -13.89 9.08 -18.24
C ARG A 65 -14.22 7.71 -17.65
N HIS A 66 -15.43 7.54 -17.12
CA HIS A 66 -15.94 6.32 -16.50
C HIS A 66 -16.81 5.59 -17.54
N PRO A 67 -16.31 4.55 -18.21
CA PRO A 67 -17.04 3.88 -19.28
C PRO A 67 -18.13 2.95 -18.73
N LEU A 68 -19.24 2.89 -19.47
CA LEU A 68 -20.22 1.81 -19.36
C LEU A 68 -19.92 0.76 -20.44
N LEU A 69 -19.52 -0.43 -20.03
CA LEU A 69 -19.33 -1.60 -20.89
C LEU A 69 -20.67 -2.26 -21.18
N VAL A 70 -20.96 -2.53 -22.45
CA VAL A 70 -22.23 -3.11 -22.91
C VAL A 70 -21.98 -4.25 -23.88
N GLY A 71 -22.92 -5.21 -23.99
CA GLY A 71 -22.87 -6.27 -25.01
C GLY A 71 -21.97 -7.46 -24.65
N GLY A 72 -21.61 -7.60 -23.38
CA GLY A 72 -20.83 -8.71 -22.82
C GLY A 72 -21.67 -9.76 -22.10
N GLU A 73 -23.00 -9.67 -22.15
CA GLU A 73 -23.94 -10.62 -21.52
C GLU A 73 -23.70 -12.09 -21.94
N PRO A 74 -23.34 -12.40 -23.21
CA PRO A 74 -23.06 -13.77 -23.63
C PRO A 74 -21.67 -14.31 -23.24
N LEU A 75 -20.79 -13.46 -22.72
CA LEU A 75 -19.42 -13.84 -22.37
C LEU A 75 -19.37 -14.48 -20.98
N ASP A 76 -18.41 -15.40 -20.78
CA ASP A 76 -18.13 -15.94 -19.46
C ASP A 76 -17.49 -14.87 -18.55
N GLU A 77 -17.60 -15.09 -17.25
CA GLU A 77 -17.23 -14.09 -16.25
C GLU A 77 -15.72 -13.77 -16.26
N SER A 78 -14.87 -14.75 -16.61
CA SER A 78 -13.43 -14.54 -16.67
C SER A 78 -13.03 -13.61 -17.82
N THR A 79 -13.64 -13.79 -18.99
CA THR A 79 -13.45 -12.90 -20.14
C THR A 79 -13.97 -11.49 -19.86
N ARG A 80 -15.15 -11.38 -19.21
CA ARG A 80 -15.71 -10.08 -18.81
C ARG A 80 -14.79 -9.33 -17.83
N ALA A 81 -14.20 -10.05 -16.87
CA ALA A 81 -13.22 -9.49 -15.95
C ALA A 81 -11.96 -9.01 -16.67
N GLN A 82 -11.43 -9.81 -17.60
CA GLN A 82 -10.25 -9.48 -18.37
C GLN A 82 -10.46 -8.22 -19.23
N ILE A 83 -11.62 -8.11 -19.89
CA ILE A 83 -12.01 -6.92 -20.66
C ILE A 83 -12.09 -5.69 -19.76
N ALA A 84 -12.75 -5.80 -18.59
CA ALA A 84 -12.87 -4.68 -17.66
C ALA A 84 -11.50 -4.21 -17.16
N MET A 85 -10.62 -5.14 -16.75
CA MET A 85 -9.26 -4.80 -16.34
C MET A 85 -8.46 -4.14 -17.47
N ALA A 86 -8.53 -4.69 -18.68
CA ALA A 86 -7.82 -4.15 -19.84
C ALA A 86 -8.26 -2.72 -20.15
N VAL A 87 -9.57 -2.46 -20.18
CA VAL A 87 -10.12 -1.11 -20.38
C VAL A 87 -9.74 -0.17 -19.23
N GLY A 88 -9.68 -0.67 -17.99
CA GLY A 88 -9.29 0.11 -16.82
C GLY A 88 -7.81 0.51 -16.80
N ALA A 89 -6.96 -0.27 -17.45
CA ALA A 89 -5.54 0.01 -17.57
C ALA A 89 -5.24 1.14 -18.59
N VAL A 90 -6.22 1.55 -19.41
CA VAL A 90 -6.04 2.65 -20.37
C VAL A 90 -5.84 3.97 -19.61
N PRO A 91 -4.73 4.71 -19.86
CA PRO A 91 -4.45 5.96 -19.16
C PRO A 91 -5.59 6.97 -19.28
N GLY A 92 -6.08 7.43 -18.13
CA GLY A 92 -7.16 8.41 -18.04
C GLY A 92 -8.56 7.83 -17.88
N VAL A 93 -8.73 6.50 -18.03
CA VAL A 93 -9.98 5.81 -17.68
C VAL A 93 -10.19 5.83 -16.16
N GLY A 94 -11.43 6.11 -15.73
CA GLY A 94 -11.87 6.00 -14.34
C GLY A 94 -12.65 4.70 -14.10
N GLY A 95 -13.33 4.61 -12.96
CA GLY A 95 -14.17 3.46 -12.62
C GLY A 95 -15.08 2.98 -13.77
N ILE A 96 -15.16 1.65 -13.92
CA ILE A 96 -15.81 0.96 -15.04
C ILE A 96 -17.05 0.24 -14.51
N ARG A 97 -18.09 0.17 -15.33
CA ARG A 97 -19.30 -0.59 -15.02
C ARG A 97 -19.80 -1.38 -16.21
N TRP A 98 -20.42 -2.52 -15.98
CA TRP A 98 -21.18 -3.25 -17.01
C TRP A 98 -22.64 -2.79 -17.02
N SER A 99 -23.30 -2.80 -18.17
CA SER A 99 -24.72 -2.40 -18.30
C SER A 99 -25.70 -3.30 -17.56
N ASP A 100 -25.36 -4.57 -17.38
CA ASP A 100 -26.23 -5.60 -16.82
C ASP A 100 -25.98 -5.85 -15.32
N GLY A 101 -25.17 -5.03 -14.64
CA GLY A 101 -24.99 -5.16 -13.19
C GLY A 101 -24.26 -4.00 -12.52
N ASP A 102 -24.83 -3.54 -11.41
CA ASP A 102 -24.19 -2.71 -10.39
C ASP A 102 -24.06 -3.57 -9.12
N MET A 103 -23.00 -4.37 -8.99
CA MET A 103 -22.71 -5.08 -7.74
C MET A 103 -21.25 -4.85 -7.38
N MET A 104 -21.04 -4.27 -6.21
CA MET A 104 -19.74 -4.26 -5.55
C MET A 104 -19.42 -5.71 -5.18
N ALA A 105 -18.81 -6.44 -6.11
CA ALA A 105 -18.27 -7.73 -5.77
C ALA A 105 -17.18 -7.51 -4.72
N GLN A 106 -17.32 -8.22 -3.60
CA GLN A 106 -16.20 -8.51 -2.73
C GLN A 106 -15.20 -9.25 -3.61
N SER A 107 -14.28 -8.51 -4.23
CA SER A 107 -13.07 -9.11 -4.78
C SER A 107 -12.52 -9.97 -3.64
N GLY A 108 -12.39 -11.28 -3.85
CA GLY A 108 -11.50 -12.07 -3.02
C GLY A 108 -10.21 -11.26 -2.94
N GLU A 109 -9.87 -10.80 -1.74
CA GLU A 109 -8.77 -9.86 -1.53
C GLU A 109 -7.59 -10.34 -2.38
N PRO A 110 -7.03 -9.54 -3.29
CA PRO A 110 -5.71 -9.86 -3.79
C PRO A 110 -4.84 -9.93 -2.53
N VAL A 111 -4.49 -11.15 -2.12
CA VAL A 111 -3.59 -11.38 -1.01
C VAL A 111 -2.24 -10.89 -1.51
N PHE A 112 -2.01 -9.59 -1.38
CA PHE A 112 -0.69 -9.00 -1.51
C PHE A 112 0.15 -9.67 -0.45
N ARG A 113 0.97 -10.65 -0.87
CA ARG A 113 1.99 -11.25 -0.02
C ARG A 113 2.99 -10.13 0.29
N PRO A 114 3.02 -9.55 1.49
CA PRO A 114 3.94 -8.46 1.84
C PRO A 114 5.38 -8.97 2.01
N LEU A 115 5.68 -10.18 1.55
CA LEU A 115 6.84 -10.97 1.96
C LEU A 115 8.18 -10.43 1.43
N HIS A 116 8.18 -9.51 0.46
CA HIS A 116 9.45 -8.97 -0.06
C HIS A 116 10.19 -8.12 0.99
N CYS A 117 9.48 -7.24 1.72
CA CYS A 117 10.14 -6.37 2.71
C CYS A 117 10.78 -7.17 3.87
N GLN A 118 10.14 -8.28 4.28
CA GLN A 118 10.61 -9.07 5.41
C GLN A 118 11.85 -9.84 4.99
N GLU A 119 11.83 -10.41 3.79
CA GLU A 119 12.99 -11.09 3.20
C GLU A 119 14.17 -10.11 3.04
N ASP A 120 13.91 -8.89 2.58
CA ASP A 120 14.93 -7.84 2.41
C ASP A 120 15.55 -7.44 3.75
N VAL A 121 14.74 -7.17 4.77
CA VAL A 121 15.24 -6.85 6.12
C VAL A 121 16.02 -8.02 6.72
N GLN A 122 15.54 -9.24 6.56
CA GLN A 122 16.25 -10.44 7.03
C GLN A 122 17.56 -10.67 6.27
N ALA A 123 17.63 -10.34 4.98
CA ALA A 123 18.86 -10.41 4.20
C ALA A 123 19.89 -9.40 4.71
N LEU A 124 19.47 -8.14 4.97
CA LEU A 124 20.33 -7.11 5.56
C LEU A 124 20.87 -7.56 6.93
N LEU A 125 20.01 -8.11 7.78
CA LEU A 125 20.36 -8.51 9.16
C LEU A 125 21.18 -9.80 9.25
N ARG A 126 21.14 -10.65 8.22
CA ARG A 126 22.06 -11.79 8.07
C ARG A 126 23.47 -11.34 7.72
N ALA A 127 23.61 -10.26 6.97
CA ALA A 127 24.91 -9.71 6.59
C ALA A 127 25.53 -8.83 7.69
N ARG A 128 24.69 -8.08 8.42
CA ARG A 128 25.14 -7.12 9.45
C ARG A 128 24.17 -7.11 10.63
N THR A 129 24.69 -7.07 11.85
CA THR A 129 23.86 -7.03 13.07
C THR A 129 23.76 -5.61 13.61
N ILE A 130 22.58 -5.25 14.13
CA ILE A 130 22.40 -4.03 14.94
C ILE A 130 23.08 -4.23 16.29
N ARG A 131 24.14 -3.46 16.54
CA ARG A 131 24.96 -3.56 17.75
C ARG A 131 24.57 -2.51 18.79
N PHE A 132 24.84 -2.86 20.03
CA PHE A 132 24.63 -2.01 21.20
C PHE A 132 25.89 -1.99 22.04
N GLU A 133 26.06 -0.90 22.79
CA GLU A 133 27.08 -0.80 23.82
C GLU A 133 26.91 -1.90 24.87
N GLU A 134 28.00 -2.29 25.51
CA GLU A 134 28.01 -3.39 26.48
C GLU A 134 27.02 -3.14 27.62
N SER A 135 26.22 -4.15 27.95
CA SER A 135 25.17 -4.09 28.99
C SER A 135 24.18 -2.93 28.82
N SER A 136 24.04 -2.38 27.62
CA SER A 136 23.25 -1.17 27.35
C SER A 136 22.25 -1.38 26.21
N ALA A 137 21.25 -0.50 26.19
CA ALA A 137 20.31 -0.33 25.08
C ALA A 137 20.70 0.84 24.14
N THR A 138 21.87 1.44 24.37
CA THR A 138 22.42 2.46 23.49
C THR A 138 22.98 1.79 22.24
N MET A 139 22.48 2.18 21.06
CA MET A 139 22.97 1.64 19.79
C MET A 139 24.34 2.22 19.45
N ASP A 140 25.21 1.36 18.94
CA ASP A 140 26.51 1.74 18.37
C ASP A 140 26.27 2.67 17.16
N ILE A 141 27.09 3.72 17.03
CA ILE A 141 27.06 4.66 15.91
C ILE A 141 27.16 3.92 14.57
N ALA A 142 27.96 2.86 14.49
CA ALA A 142 28.10 2.05 13.29
C ALA A 142 26.81 1.33 12.87
N SER A 143 25.84 1.17 13.78
CA SER A 143 24.54 0.53 13.51
C SER A 143 23.50 1.52 12.99
N ILE A 144 23.76 2.83 13.05
CA ILE A 144 22.82 3.85 12.59
C ILE A 144 22.60 3.72 11.07
N GLY A 145 23.66 3.61 10.27
CA GLY A 145 23.52 3.45 8.81
C GLY A 145 22.79 2.16 8.41
N LEU A 146 23.00 1.06 9.14
CA LEU A 146 22.22 -0.17 8.93
C LEU A 146 20.74 0.04 9.23
N LEU A 147 20.41 0.85 10.24
CA LEU A 147 19.04 1.14 10.59
C LEU A 147 18.33 1.92 9.48
N ASP A 148 19.01 2.86 8.82
CA ASP A 148 18.46 3.62 7.69
C ASP A 148 18.13 2.70 6.50
N GLU A 149 19.01 1.72 6.25
CA GLU A 149 18.78 0.68 5.24
C GLU A 149 17.59 -0.21 5.62
N VAL A 150 17.48 -0.62 6.90
CA VAL A 150 16.33 -1.37 7.41
C VAL A 150 15.04 -0.56 7.28
N ALA A 151 15.06 0.74 7.61
CA ALA A 151 13.91 1.62 7.44
C ALA A 151 13.48 1.71 5.98
N THR A 152 14.45 1.81 5.05
CA THR A 152 14.18 1.81 3.61
C THR A 152 13.55 0.50 3.16
N ALA A 153 14.09 -0.64 3.61
CA ALA A 153 13.56 -1.96 3.29
C ALA A 153 12.17 -2.22 3.90
N LEU A 154 11.80 -1.53 4.99
CA LEU A 154 10.47 -1.63 5.61
C LEU A 154 9.39 -0.80 4.91
N ARG A 155 9.74 0.18 4.06
CA ARG A 155 8.77 1.06 3.38
C ARG A 155 7.72 0.32 2.53
N PRO A 156 8.04 -0.76 1.80
CA PRO A 156 7.03 -1.53 1.07
C PRO A 156 6.01 -2.23 1.98
N CYS A 157 6.28 -2.32 3.28
CA CYS A 157 5.41 -2.93 4.27
C CYS A 157 4.66 -1.94 5.15
N LEU A 158 4.63 -0.66 4.75
CA LEU A 158 3.71 0.30 5.35
C LEU A 158 2.27 -0.19 5.17
N GLY A 159 1.52 -0.30 6.27
CA GLY A 159 0.21 -0.98 6.34
C GLY A 159 0.25 -2.37 6.98
N SER A 160 1.45 -2.93 7.22
CA SER A 160 1.62 -4.10 8.09
C SER A 160 2.00 -3.72 9.51
N ILE A 161 1.71 -4.62 10.46
CA ILE A 161 2.25 -4.57 11.82
C ILE A 161 3.53 -5.39 11.86
N ILE A 162 4.64 -4.70 12.10
CA ILE A 162 5.98 -5.28 12.23
C ILE A 162 6.35 -5.40 13.71
N GLN A 163 6.74 -6.61 14.10
CA GLN A 163 7.26 -6.95 15.41
C GLN A 163 8.79 -6.86 15.39
N ILE A 164 9.35 -6.09 16.32
CA ILE A 164 10.77 -5.97 16.60
C ILE A 164 11.05 -6.79 17.85
N THR A 165 11.80 -7.88 17.71
CA THR A 165 12.13 -8.77 18.82
C THR A 165 13.60 -8.65 19.18
N GLY A 166 13.87 -8.28 20.42
CA GLY A 166 15.21 -8.26 20.98
C GLY A 166 15.57 -9.57 21.66
N HIS A 167 16.80 -10.00 21.47
CA HIS A 167 17.39 -11.21 22.08
C HIS A 167 18.69 -10.86 22.82
N THR A 168 19.01 -11.66 23.83
CA THR A 168 20.34 -11.67 24.47
C THR A 168 20.90 -13.08 24.43
N ASP A 169 22.21 -13.22 24.66
CA ASP A 169 22.80 -14.49 25.09
C ASP A 169 22.39 -14.82 26.53
N SER A 170 22.68 -16.05 26.97
CA SER A 170 22.40 -16.55 28.32
C SER A 170 23.38 -16.07 29.39
N SER A 171 24.24 -15.11 29.05
CA SER A 171 25.16 -14.47 29.98
C SER A 171 24.38 -13.62 30.98
N GLY A 172 24.32 -14.05 32.24
CA GLY A 172 23.68 -13.31 33.33
C GLY A 172 22.24 -13.74 33.65
N PRO A 173 21.58 -13.05 34.58
CA PRO A 173 20.28 -13.46 35.07
C PRO A 173 19.15 -13.16 34.07
N GLU A 174 18.32 -14.16 33.83
CA GLU A 174 17.20 -14.11 32.86
C GLU A 174 16.26 -12.90 33.02
N PRO A 175 15.84 -12.48 34.22
CA PRO A 175 15.03 -11.25 34.37
C PRO A 175 15.72 -9.99 33.83
N GLY A 176 17.05 -9.88 33.99
CA GLY A 176 17.85 -8.80 33.45
C GLY A 176 17.93 -8.86 31.93
N ASN A 177 18.11 -10.05 31.39
CA ASN A 177 18.14 -10.31 29.94
C ASN A 177 16.83 -9.94 29.24
N ILE A 178 15.68 -10.27 29.85
CA ILE A 178 14.36 -9.86 29.34
C ILE A 178 14.22 -8.33 29.33
N ALA A 179 14.61 -7.67 30.42
CA ALA A 179 14.54 -6.21 30.50
C ALA A 179 15.46 -5.56 29.46
N LEU A 180 16.69 -6.02 29.32
CA LEU A 180 17.68 -5.48 28.39
C LEU A 180 17.26 -5.68 26.93
N SER A 181 16.82 -6.89 26.57
CA SER A 181 16.30 -7.17 25.22
C SER A 181 15.08 -6.31 24.86
N ALA A 182 14.16 -6.09 25.81
CA ALA A 182 12.99 -5.24 25.60
C ALA A 182 13.38 -3.77 25.39
N GLN A 183 14.33 -3.25 26.17
CA GLN A 183 14.85 -1.89 26.01
C GLN A 183 15.56 -1.71 24.66
N ARG A 184 16.34 -2.70 24.21
CA ARG A 184 16.98 -2.69 22.89
C ARG A 184 15.98 -2.67 21.75
N ALA A 185 14.94 -3.52 21.81
CA ALA A 185 13.86 -3.51 20.82
C ALA A 185 13.11 -2.16 20.81
N ALA A 186 12.89 -1.55 21.97
CA ALA A 186 12.28 -0.23 22.08
C ALA A 186 13.18 0.89 21.49
N ALA A 187 14.50 0.81 21.69
CA ALA A 187 15.45 1.76 21.12
C ALA A 187 15.47 1.70 19.57
N VAL A 188 15.46 0.49 19.01
CA VAL A 188 15.34 0.27 17.56
C VAL A 188 14.02 0.82 17.04
N ARG A 189 12.90 0.52 17.70
CA ARG A 189 11.58 1.07 17.35
C ARG A 189 11.59 2.59 17.32
N ALA A 190 12.13 3.23 18.38
CA ALA A 190 12.18 4.68 18.47
C ALA A 190 13.02 5.30 17.34
N ALA A 191 14.10 4.64 16.94
CA ALA A 191 14.94 5.11 15.87
C ALA A 191 14.29 4.93 14.49
N LEU A 192 13.60 3.82 14.21
CA LEU A 192 12.82 3.64 12.98
C LEU A 192 11.69 4.68 12.85
N ILE A 193 11.07 5.08 13.97
CA ILE A 193 10.08 6.15 13.98
C ILE A 193 10.71 7.49 13.56
N ARG A 194 11.95 7.77 13.99
CA ARG A 194 12.68 8.97 13.55
C ARG A 194 13.00 8.93 12.06
N GLU A 195 13.25 7.74 11.51
CA GLU A 195 13.43 7.52 10.06
C GLU A 195 12.13 7.54 9.24
N GLY A 196 11.00 7.83 9.90
CA GLY A 196 9.70 8.04 9.23
C GLY A 196 8.81 6.81 9.14
N ILE A 197 9.15 5.70 9.83
CA ILE A 197 8.25 4.54 9.92
C ILE A 197 7.12 4.85 10.93
N PRO A 198 5.84 4.73 10.54
CA PRO A 198 4.71 5.00 11.42
C PRO A 198 4.71 4.14 12.70
N ALA A 199 4.50 4.78 13.85
CA ALA A 199 4.61 4.16 15.16
C ALA A 199 3.52 3.10 15.46
N ASP A 200 2.37 3.25 14.82
CA ASP A 200 1.20 2.35 14.82
C ASP A 200 1.49 1.02 14.13
N GLY A 201 2.35 1.02 13.11
CA GLY A 201 2.84 -0.18 12.42
C GLY A 201 3.96 -0.93 13.14
N LEU A 202 4.47 -0.43 14.27
CA LEU A 202 5.62 -1.04 14.98
C LEU A 202 5.26 -1.55 16.37
N ARG A 203 5.67 -2.78 16.69
CA ARG A 203 5.61 -3.39 18.03
C ARG A 203 7.02 -3.79 18.46
N ALA A 204 7.32 -3.70 19.76
CA ALA A 204 8.62 -4.06 20.31
C ALA A 204 8.46 -5.05 21.47
N ARG A 205 9.28 -6.09 21.51
CA ARG A 205 9.28 -7.11 22.57
C ARG A 205 10.70 -7.60 22.85
N GLY A 206 11.00 -7.86 24.12
CA GLY A 206 12.19 -8.59 24.53
C GLY A 206 11.84 -10.03 24.92
N VAL A 207 12.68 -10.98 24.53
CA VAL A 207 12.55 -12.40 24.94
C VAL A 207 13.71 -12.89 25.79
N GLY A 208 14.68 -12.02 26.11
CA GLY A 208 15.89 -12.38 26.85
C GLY A 208 16.68 -13.47 26.13
N SER A 209 17.15 -14.45 26.90
CA SER A 209 17.92 -15.61 26.42
C SER A 209 17.06 -16.82 26.04
N ARG A 210 15.73 -16.69 26.04
CA ARG A 210 14.80 -17.84 25.91
C ARG A 210 14.70 -18.43 24.51
N GLN A 211 15.19 -17.69 23.51
CA GLN A 211 15.10 -18.08 22.09
C GLN A 211 16.48 -17.96 21.43
N PRO A 212 17.46 -18.80 21.85
CA PRO A 212 18.76 -18.84 21.19
C PRO A 212 18.59 -19.29 19.74
N VAL A 213 19.54 -18.90 18.89
CA VAL A 213 19.60 -19.37 17.51
C VAL A 213 19.82 -20.88 17.53
N GLU A 214 19.03 -21.61 16.74
CA GLU A 214 19.14 -23.06 16.65
C GLU A 214 20.55 -23.47 16.18
N GLY A 215 21.17 -24.40 16.91
CA GLY A 215 22.51 -24.88 16.62
C GLY A 215 23.66 -24.01 17.15
N LEU A 216 23.39 -22.88 17.80
CA LEU A 216 24.40 -22.10 18.52
C LEU A 216 24.36 -22.39 20.02
N ASP A 217 25.50 -22.21 20.68
CA ASP A 217 25.55 -22.25 22.15
C ASP A 217 24.71 -21.07 22.72
N PRO A 218 23.95 -21.26 23.81
CA PRO A 218 23.17 -20.16 24.42
C PRO A 218 24.00 -18.93 24.82
N THR A 219 25.30 -19.10 25.10
CA THR A 219 26.23 -18.01 25.43
C THR A 219 26.84 -17.33 24.21
N ASP A 220 26.56 -17.83 23.00
CA ASP A 220 27.14 -17.28 21.76
C ASP A 220 26.71 -15.82 21.57
N PRO A 221 27.66 -14.88 21.31
CA PRO A 221 27.36 -13.48 21.04
C PRO A 221 26.38 -13.25 19.89
N ALA A 222 26.27 -14.16 18.93
CA ALA A 222 25.30 -14.08 17.83
C ALA A 222 23.84 -14.13 18.33
N ASN A 223 23.59 -14.62 19.55
CA ASN A 223 22.28 -14.55 20.19
C ASN A 223 21.88 -13.11 20.57
N ARG A 224 22.84 -12.18 20.69
CA ARG A 224 22.60 -10.75 20.95
C ARG A 224 22.15 -10.04 19.67
N ARG A 225 20.91 -10.29 19.24
CA ARG A 225 20.38 -9.84 17.94
C ARG A 225 19.03 -9.15 18.04
N ILE A 226 18.65 -8.48 16.95
CA ILE A 226 17.32 -7.92 16.72
C ILE A 226 16.71 -8.64 15.53
N GLU A 227 15.47 -9.08 15.67
CA GLU A 227 14.70 -9.72 14.61
C GLU A 227 13.47 -8.91 14.25
N PHE A 228 13.07 -9.00 12.98
CA PHE A 228 11.87 -8.36 12.45
C PHE A 228 10.95 -9.42 11.86
N SER A 229 9.66 -9.33 12.18
CA SER A 229 8.63 -10.18 11.59
C SER A 229 7.34 -9.43 11.36
N VAL A 230 6.65 -9.73 10.27
CA VAL A 230 5.29 -9.26 9.99
C VAL A 230 4.32 -10.11 10.81
N ILE A 231 3.60 -9.51 11.76
CA ILE A 231 2.64 -10.22 12.63
C ILE A 231 1.18 -9.97 12.25
N ALA A 232 0.91 -8.91 11.50
CA ALA A 232 -0.37 -8.69 10.85
C ALA A 232 -0.13 -7.90 9.58
N THR A 233 -0.91 -8.17 8.55
CA THR A 233 -1.04 -7.31 7.38
C THR A 233 -2.44 -6.74 7.48
N GLU A 234 -2.60 -5.42 7.60
CA GLU A 234 -3.91 -4.88 7.26
C GLU A 234 -3.97 -4.91 5.74
N PRO A 235 -4.83 -5.76 5.13
CA PRO A 235 -5.03 -5.67 3.70
C PRO A 235 -5.50 -4.24 3.44
N ILE A 236 -4.78 -3.52 2.57
CA ILE A 236 -5.28 -2.27 2.01
C ILE A 236 -6.61 -2.65 1.38
N ARG A 237 -7.73 -2.32 2.03
CA ARG A 237 -9.05 -2.47 1.41
C ARG A 237 -9.13 -1.34 0.40
N PRO A 238 -9.00 -1.59 -0.92
CA PRO A 238 -9.33 -0.57 -1.88
C PRO A 238 -10.76 -0.14 -1.57
N THR A 239 -11.00 1.16 -1.52
CA THR A 239 -12.37 1.65 -1.46
C THR A 239 -13.12 1.04 -2.64
N PRO A 240 -14.37 0.57 -2.48
CA PRO A 240 -15.13 -0.11 -3.53
C PRO A 240 -15.31 0.65 -4.86
N VAL A 241 -14.77 1.87 -4.95
CA VAL A 241 -14.76 2.73 -6.13
C VAL A 241 -13.56 2.43 -7.05
N ASP A 242 -12.49 1.79 -6.55
CA ASP A 242 -11.20 1.70 -7.25
C ASP A 242 -10.94 0.37 -7.97
N THR A 243 -11.76 -0.66 -7.76
CA THR A 243 -11.57 -1.97 -8.40
C THR A 243 -12.77 -2.30 -9.29
N PRO A 244 -12.61 -2.32 -10.63
CA PRO A 244 -13.64 -2.85 -11.50
C PRO A 244 -13.69 -4.37 -11.32
N ALA A 245 -14.56 -4.84 -10.43
CA ALA A 245 -14.73 -6.27 -10.20
C ALA A 245 -15.82 -6.88 -11.11
N PRO A 246 -15.62 -8.10 -11.63
CA PRO A 246 -16.67 -8.93 -12.25
C PRO A 246 -17.72 -9.39 -11.21
N ARG A 247 -18.85 -9.95 -11.68
CA ARG A 247 -19.97 -10.42 -10.83
C ARG A 247 -19.56 -11.46 -9.79
#